data_AF-A0A5N6TL66-F1
#
_entry.id   AF-A0A5N6TL66-F1
#
_cell.length_a   1.000
_cell.length_b   1.000
_cell.length_c   1.000
_cell.angle_alpha   90.00
_cell.angle_beta   90.00
_cell.angle_gamma   90.00
#
_symmetry.space_group_name_H-M   'P 1'
#
loop_
_entity.id
_entity.type
_entity.pdbx_description
1 polymer ?
#
loop_
_entity_poly.entity_id
_entity_poly.type
_entity_poly.pdbx_seq_one_letter_code
_entity_poly.pdbx_strand_id
1 'polypeptide(L)'
;MELERVRPFEKEVKEKNLLIGKLRHEAVTLNDHLTKALRFLKRGKPEDNVDRHIVTNHLLHFLALERSDPKKFQILQLIASLLGWTDEQREQAGLARPGASSTSKLRIPSTPVHRTPSTPTLATEFLDNGNSSKESLAELWSNFLEQESQATSEDVQSKP
;
A
#
# COMPACT_ATOMS: atom_id res chain seq x y z
N MET A 1 -34.58 23.25 60.55
CA MET A 1 -33.45 24.10 60.13
C MET A 1 -32.54 23.42 59.10
N GLU A 2 -32.54 22.09 58.97
CA GLU A 2 -31.72 21.40 57.93
C GLU A 2 -32.41 21.30 56.56
N LEU A 3 -33.75 21.19 56.54
CA LEU A 3 -34.53 20.98 55.32
C LEU A 3 -34.43 22.13 54.29
N GLU A 4 -34.18 23.37 54.74
CA GLU A 4 -34.03 24.53 53.85
C GLU A 4 -32.64 24.60 53.18
N ARG A 5 -31.60 24.02 53.80
CA ARG A 5 -30.26 23.96 53.20
C ARG A 5 -30.14 22.86 52.16
N VAL A 6 -30.96 21.81 52.23
CA VAL A 6 -30.88 20.65 51.32
C VAL A 6 -31.63 20.85 50.00
N ARG A 7 -32.73 21.62 50.00
CA ARG A 7 -33.53 21.96 48.80
C ARG A 7 -32.74 22.54 47.60
N PRO A 8 -31.81 23.50 47.78
CA PRO A 8 -31.01 24.00 46.65
C PRO A 8 -30.09 22.91 46.07
N PHE A 9 -29.55 22.03 46.92
CA PHE A 9 -28.71 20.91 46.46
C PHE A 9 -29.51 19.83 45.74
N GLU A 10 -30.76 19.55 46.14
CA GLU A 10 -31.64 18.63 45.39
C GLU A 10 -31.89 19.12 43.96
N LYS A 11 -32.10 20.43 43.79
CA LYS A 11 -32.30 21.04 42.47
C LYS A 11 -31.03 20.95 41.61
N GLU A 12 -29.88 21.26 42.21
CA GLU A 12 -28.58 21.18 41.53
C GLU A 12 -28.20 19.75 41.14
N VAL A 13 -28.47 18.77 42.00
CA VAL A 13 -28.26 17.34 41.71
C VAL A 13 -29.13 16.89 40.54
N LYS A 14 -30.38 17.35 40.47
CA LYS A 14 -31.30 17.01 39.39
C LYS A 14 -30.83 17.59 38.05
N GLU A 15 -30.34 18.82 38.06
CA GLU A 15 -29.78 19.50 36.89
C GLU A 15 -28.49 18.83 36.39
N LYS A 16 -27.57 18.50 37.30
CA LYS A 16 -26.35 17.76 36.97
C LYS A 16 -26.66 16.36 36.43
N ASN A 17 -27.65 15.65 36.98
CA ASN A 17 -28.10 14.37 36.43
C ASN A 17 -28.68 14.50 35.02
N LEU A 18 -29.39 15.59 34.73
CA LEU A 18 -29.90 15.85 33.38
C LEU A 18 -28.75 16.09 32.39
N LEU A 19 -27.73 16.83 32.80
CA LEU A 19 -26.53 17.06 31.98
C LEU A 19 -25.76 15.76 31.73
N ILE A 20 -25.60 14.92 32.76
CA ILE A 20 -25.00 13.58 32.63
C ILE A 20 -25.79 12.76 31.60
N GLY A 21 -27.12 12.82 31.63
CA GLY A 21 -27.98 12.16 30.64
C GLY A 21 -27.74 12.66 29.21
N LYS A 22 -27.65 13.98 29.01
CA LYS A 22 -27.36 14.59 27.70
C LYS A 22 -25.99 14.19 27.17
N LEU A 23 -24.94 14.32 27.98
CA LEU A 23 -23.58 13.96 27.60
C LEU A 23 -23.46 12.47 27.26
N ARG A 24 -24.17 11.60 28.00
CA ARG A 24 -24.25 10.17 27.65
C ARG A 24 -24.92 9.93 26.31
N HIS A 25 -26.01 10.63 26.02
CA HIS A 25 -26.69 10.52 24.72
C HIS A 25 -25.79 11.02 23.58
N GLU A 26 -25.15 12.17 23.73
CA GLU A 26 -24.20 12.71 22.76
C GLU A 26 -23.03 11.76 22.51
N ALA A 27 -22.45 11.18 23.57
CA ALA A 27 -21.39 10.19 23.44
C ALA A 27 -21.83 8.93 22.66
N VAL A 28 -23.06 8.46 22.89
CA VAL A 28 -23.62 7.31 22.15
C VAL A 28 -23.82 7.67 20.67
N THR A 29 -24.38 8.84 20.37
CA THR A 29 -24.57 9.32 18.99
C THR A 29 -23.24 9.48 18.26
N LEU A 30 -22.24 10.07 18.92
CA LEU A 30 -20.90 10.21 18.35
C LEU A 30 -20.25 8.85 18.07
N ASN A 31 -20.42 7.87 18.95
CA ASN A 31 -19.92 6.51 18.74
C ASN A 31 -20.63 5.82 17.55
N ASP A 32 -21.95 5.98 17.40
CA ASP A 32 -22.68 5.47 16.24
C ASP A 32 -22.19 6.11 14.93
N HIS A 33 -21.99 7.43 14.93
CA HIS A 33 -21.43 8.14 13.77
C HIS A 33 -20.03 7.63 13.41
N LEU A 34 -19.16 7.46 14.40
CA LEU A 34 -17.81 6.91 14.22
C LEU A 34 -17.88 5.48 13.66
N THR A 35 -18.72 4.63 14.24
CA THR A 35 -18.90 3.23 13.80
C THR A 35 -19.39 3.17 12.36
N LYS A 36 -20.32 4.04 11.97
CA LYS A 36 -20.77 4.19 10.59
C LYS A 36 -19.64 4.64 9.68
N ALA A 37 -18.89 5.67 10.05
CA ALA A 37 -17.77 6.18 9.26
C ALA A 37 -16.68 5.11 9.04
N LEU A 38 -16.30 4.38 10.09
CA LEU A 38 -15.36 3.26 9.99
C LEU A 38 -15.87 2.14 9.08
N ARG A 39 -17.18 1.85 9.12
CA ARG A 39 -17.80 0.86 8.24
C ARG A 39 -17.77 1.33 6.79
N PHE A 40 -18.02 2.60 6.52
CA PHE A 40 -17.90 3.19 5.17
C PHE A 40 -16.46 3.14 4.66
N LEU A 41 -15.49 3.51 5.49
CA LEU A 41 -14.07 3.44 5.14
C LEU A 41 -13.64 2.00 4.83
N LYS A 42 -14.10 1.02 5.63
CA LYS A 42 -13.82 -0.40 5.39
C LYS A 42 -14.43 -0.92 4.07
N ARG A 43 -15.56 -0.36 3.64
CA ARG A 43 -16.29 -0.79 2.45
C ARG A 43 -15.82 -0.09 1.17
N GLY A 44 -15.19 1.08 1.30
CA GLY A 44 -14.75 1.91 0.19
C GLY A 44 -13.23 1.96 0.07
N LYS A 45 -12.56 0.82 -0.14
CA LYS A 45 -11.21 0.88 -0.70
C LYS A 45 -11.37 1.24 -2.19
N PRO A 46 -11.00 2.46 -2.62
CA PRO A 46 -11.12 2.85 -4.04
C PRO A 46 -10.25 1.99 -4.95
N GLU A 47 -9.23 1.32 -4.41
CA GLU A 47 -8.38 0.34 -5.10
C GLU A 47 -9.16 -0.81 -5.77
N ASP A 48 -10.36 -1.16 -5.27
CA ASP A 48 -11.21 -2.21 -5.88
C ASP A 48 -12.23 -1.65 -6.89
N ASN A 49 -12.43 -0.33 -6.95
CA ASN A 49 -13.39 0.29 -7.85
C ASN A 49 -12.74 0.55 -9.21
N VAL A 50 -12.55 -0.52 -9.99
CA VAL A 50 -11.99 -0.42 -11.33
C VAL A 50 -13.02 0.18 -12.31
N ASP A 51 -12.63 1.21 -13.07
CA ASP A 51 -13.50 1.83 -14.06
C ASP A 51 -13.84 0.85 -15.20
N ARG A 52 -15.12 0.52 -15.34
CA ARG A 52 -15.65 -0.40 -16.34
C ARG A 52 -15.33 0.03 -17.78
N HIS A 53 -15.34 1.32 -18.07
CA HIS A 53 -15.04 1.85 -19.40
C HIS A 53 -13.57 1.71 -19.75
N ILE A 54 -12.67 1.97 -18.79
CA ILE A 54 -11.22 1.81 -18.99
C ILE A 54 -10.89 0.35 -19.26
N VAL A 55 -11.44 -0.59 -18.48
CA VAL A 55 -11.23 -2.04 -18.68
C VAL A 55 -11.75 -2.49 -20.04
N THR A 56 -12.97 -2.08 -20.39
CA THR A 56 -13.60 -2.44 -21.67
C THR A 56 -12.76 -1.93 -22.84
N ASN A 57 -12.28 -0.68 -22.75
CA ASN A 57 -11.46 -0.08 -23.79
C ASN A 57 -10.14 -0.85 -23.99
N HIS A 58 -9.40 -1.12 -22.91
CA HIS A 58 -8.14 -1.87 -23.00
C HIS A 58 -8.34 -3.31 -23.47
N LEU A 59 -9.42 -3.97 -23.05
CA LEU A 59 -9.76 -5.33 -23.48
C LEU A 59 -10.05 -5.38 -24.99
N LEU A 60 -10.81 -4.41 -25.50
CA LEU A 60 -11.09 -4.32 -26.95
C LEU A 60 -9.82 -4.04 -27.76
N HIS A 61 -8.95 -3.15 -27.29
CA HIS A 61 -7.65 -2.91 -27.92
C HIS A 61 -6.77 -4.16 -27.90
N PHE A 62 -6.76 -4.91 -26.79
CA PHE A 62 -6.02 -6.17 -26.70
C PHE A 62 -6.51 -7.24 -27.69
N LEU A 63 -7.82 -7.35 -27.88
CA LEU A 63 -8.42 -8.30 -28.83
C LEU A 63 -8.21 -7.89 -30.29
N ALA A 64 -8.20 -6.59 -30.58
CA ALA A 64 -7.97 -6.05 -31.93
C ALA A 64 -6.53 -6.22 -32.41
N LEU A 65 -5.56 -6.34 -31.50
CA LEU A 65 -4.15 -6.53 -31.85
C LEU A 65 -3.82 -7.98 -32.25
N GLU A 66 -3.04 -8.12 -33.31
CA GLU A 66 -2.50 -9.40 -33.77
C GLU A 66 -1.52 -10.00 -32.75
N ARG A 67 -1.42 -11.34 -32.72
CA ARG A 67 -0.63 -12.06 -31.72
C ARG A 67 0.88 -11.76 -31.79
N SER A 68 1.39 -11.37 -32.94
CA SER A 68 2.81 -11.03 -33.13
C SER A 68 3.15 -9.59 -32.72
N ASP A 69 2.17 -8.75 -32.36
CA ASP A 69 2.44 -7.36 -32.01
C ASP A 69 3.00 -7.26 -30.57
N PRO A 70 4.21 -6.71 -30.35
CA PRO A 70 4.75 -6.46 -29.02
C PRO A 70 3.85 -5.56 -28.16
N LYS A 71 3.01 -4.70 -28.77
CA LYS A 71 2.05 -3.85 -28.05
C LYS A 71 0.98 -4.67 -27.33
N LYS A 72 0.65 -5.86 -27.82
CA LYS A 72 -0.32 -6.74 -27.19
C LYS A 72 0.10 -7.13 -25.77
N PHE A 73 1.39 -7.40 -25.58
CA PHE A 73 1.96 -7.70 -24.27
C PHE A 73 1.97 -6.48 -23.35
N GLN A 74 2.24 -5.28 -23.89
CA GLN A 74 2.20 -4.04 -23.11
C GLN A 74 0.80 -3.72 -22.59
N ILE A 75 -0.24 -3.87 -23.43
CA ILE A 75 -1.63 -3.67 -23.01
C ILE A 75 -2.04 -4.72 -21.99
N LEU A 76 -1.63 -5.98 -22.15
CA LEU A 76 -1.91 -7.02 -21.17
C LEU A 76 -1.25 -6.74 -19.81
N GLN A 77 -0.01 -6.23 -19.81
CA GLN A 77 0.68 -5.81 -18.59
C GLN A 77 -0.01 -4.61 -17.92
N LEU A 78 -0.53 -3.67 -18.71
CA LEU A 78 -1.30 -2.52 -18.22
C LEU A 78 -2.63 -2.96 -17.60
N ILE A 79 -3.34 -3.90 -18.23
CA ILE A 79 -4.55 -4.53 -17.68
C ILE A 79 -4.22 -5.25 -16.37
N ALA A 80 -3.10 -5.97 -16.30
CA ALA A 80 -2.67 -6.67 -15.08
C ALA A 80 -2.39 -5.70 -13.92
N SER A 81 -1.75 -4.56 -14.18
CA SER A 81 -1.55 -3.52 -13.17
C SER A 81 -2.86 -2.83 -12.75
N LEU A 82 -3.77 -2.60 -13.70
CA LEU A 82 -5.05 -1.92 -13.46
C LEU A 82 -6.00 -2.78 -12.63
N LEU A 83 -6.03 -4.09 -12.88
CA LEU A 83 -6.88 -5.04 -12.16
C LEU A 83 -6.20 -5.62 -10.90
N GLY A 84 -4.95 -5.22 -10.61
CA GLY A 84 -4.20 -5.76 -9.48
C GLY A 84 -4.02 -7.28 -9.53
N TRP A 85 -3.69 -7.83 -10.70
CA TRP A 85 -3.54 -9.29 -10.86
C TRP A 85 -2.51 -9.87 -9.91
N THR A 86 -2.87 -10.97 -9.25
CA THR A 86 -1.93 -11.77 -8.46
C THR A 86 -0.91 -12.45 -9.37
N ASP A 87 0.22 -12.88 -8.81
CA ASP A 87 1.26 -13.57 -9.58
C ASP A 87 0.71 -14.82 -10.28
N GLU A 88 -0.20 -15.57 -9.65
CA GLU A 88 -0.89 -16.71 -10.27
C GLU A 88 -1.71 -16.31 -11.51
N GLN A 89 -2.43 -15.20 -11.45
CA GLN A 89 -3.22 -14.68 -12.59
C GLN A 89 -2.31 -14.19 -13.72
N ARG A 90 -1.17 -13.58 -13.38
CA ARG A 90 -0.15 -13.17 -14.35
C ARG A 90 0.50 -14.37 -15.02
N GLU A 91 0.72 -15.47 -14.29
CA GLU A 91 1.21 -16.73 -14.86
C GLU A 91 0.19 -17.35 -15.83
N GLN A 92 -1.09 -17.39 -15.45
CA GLN A 92 -2.17 -17.88 -16.32
C GLN A 92 -2.33 -17.05 -17.60
N ALA A 93 -2.14 -15.73 -17.51
CA ALA A 93 -2.17 -14.83 -18.66
C ALA A 93 -0.89 -14.90 -19.53
N GLY A 94 0.12 -15.67 -19.12
CA GLY A 94 1.41 -15.76 -19.80
C GLY A 94 2.29 -14.51 -19.66
N LEU A 95 1.97 -13.62 -18.72
CA LEU A 95 2.81 -12.46 -18.34
C LEU A 95 3.97 -12.87 -17.43
N ALA A 96 3.78 -13.91 -16.61
CA ALA A 96 4.81 -14.48 -15.76
C ALA A 96 5.07 -15.94 -16.16
N ARG A 97 6.33 -16.37 -16.06
CA ARG A 97 6.67 -17.79 -16.20
C ARG A 97 6.49 -18.48 -14.86
N PRO A 98 5.88 -19.68 -14.81
CA PRO A 98 5.83 -20.50 -13.60
C PRO A 98 7.22 -20.63 -12.99
N GLY A 99 7.38 -20.12 -11.77
CA GLY A 99 8.64 -20.19 -11.02
C GLY A 99 9.53 -18.94 -11.05
N ALA A 100 9.07 -17.81 -11.60
CA ALA A 100 9.85 -16.56 -11.57
C ALA A 100 9.76 -15.77 -10.25
N SER A 101 8.69 -15.94 -9.46
CA SER A 101 8.50 -15.25 -8.16
C SER A 101 9.08 -15.99 -6.95
N SER A 102 9.64 -17.20 -7.11
CA SER A 102 10.29 -17.94 -6.03
C SER A 102 11.79 -18.02 -6.28
N THR A 103 12.53 -17.06 -5.73
CA THR A 103 13.95 -17.18 -5.38
C THR A 103 14.91 -17.59 -6.52
N SER A 104 15.81 -16.67 -6.84
CA SER A 104 17.27 -16.81 -6.82
C SER A 104 17.87 -18.12 -6.26
N LYS A 105 17.52 -19.29 -6.82
CA LYS A 105 18.18 -20.58 -6.63
C LYS A 105 18.08 -21.34 -7.94
N LEU A 106 18.97 -20.98 -8.85
CA LEU A 106 19.39 -21.82 -9.98
C LEU A 106 19.70 -23.23 -9.45
N ARG A 107 18.71 -24.13 -9.50
CA ARG A 107 18.95 -25.56 -9.47
C ARG A 107 19.23 -25.97 -10.90
N ILE A 108 20.49 -25.81 -11.27
CA ILE A 108 21.09 -26.38 -12.47
C ILE A 108 20.85 -27.89 -12.38
N PRO A 109 20.22 -28.53 -13.39
CA PRO A 109 20.20 -29.99 -13.46
C PRO A 109 21.65 -30.46 -13.62
N SER A 110 22.15 -31.21 -12.65
CA SER A 110 23.44 -31.89 -12.75
C SER A 110 23.32 -33.04 -13.75
N THR A 111 23.44 -32.74 -15.04
CA THR A 111 23.74 -33.74 -16.05
C THR A 111 25.26 -33.91 -16.12
N PRO A 112 25.80 -35.13 -15.95
CA PRO A 112 27.21 -35.36 -16.21
C PRO A 112 27.43 -35.50 -17.72
N VAL A 113 28.66 -35.20 -18.15
CA VAL A 113 29.33 -35.65 -19.40
C VAL A 113 29.59 -34.55 -20.47
N HIS A 114 30.81 -34.02 -20.39
CA HIS A 114 31.88 -33.85 -21.40
C HIS A 114 31.69 -33.12 -22.76
N ARG A 115 32.64 -32.16 -22.96
CA ARG A 115 33.31 -31.69 -24.22
C ARG A 115 32.53 -30.63 -25.02
N THR A 116 33.08 -29.48 -25.43
CA THR A 116 34.45 -29.08 -25.85
C THR A 116 34.69 -27.59 -25.55
N PRO A 117 35.91 -27.11 -25.27
CA PRO A 117 36.17 -25.69 -25.03
C PRO A 117 36.61 -25.00 -26.33
N SER A 118 35.80 -24.09 -26.86
CA SER A 118 36.20 -23.19 -27.95
C SER A 118 35.35 -21.93 -27.92
N THR A 119 35.59 -21.04 -26.95
CA THR A 119 35.50 -19.56 -27.06
C THR A 119 35.66 -18.92 -25.68
N PRO A 120 36.40 -17.81 -25.57
CA PRO A 120 36.62 -17.11 -24.29
C PRO A 120 35.35 -16.39 -23.82
N THR A 121 35.08 -16.54 -22.52
CA THR A 121 34.05 -15.87 -21.73
C THR A 121 34.12 -14.35 -21.87
N LEU A 122 33.02 -13.73 -22.32
CA LEU A 122 32.83 -12.28 -22.37
C LEU A 122 31.39 -11.94 -21.90
N ALA A 123 31.04 -12.34 -20.68
CA ALA A 123 29.74 -11.99 -20.10
C ALA A 123 29.68 -12.05 -18.55
N THR A 124 30.82 -11.97 -17.84
CA THR A 124 30.80 -12.03 -16.36
C THR A 124 31.44 -10.81 -15.69
N GLU A 125 32.18 -9.97 -16.43
CA GLU A 125 32.79 -8.76 -15.85
C GLU A 125 31.89 -7.51 -15.90
N PHE A 126 30.75 -7.53 -16.60
CA PHE A 126 29.85 -6.37 -16.67
C PHE A 126 28.79 -6.31 -15.55
N LEU A 127 28.71 -7.34 -14.70
CA LEU A 127 27.77 -7.37 -13.57
C LEU A 127 28.46 -7.33 -12.20
N ASP A 128 29.79 -7.39 -12.16
CA ASP A 128 30.56 -7.31 -10.90
C ASP A 128 30.89 -5.87 -10.48
N ASN A 129 30.46 -4.87 -11.25
CA ASN A 129 30.60 -3.45 -10.90
C ASN A 129 29.24 -2.80 -10.64
N GLY A 130 28.55 -3.27 -9.60
CA GLY A 130 27.34 -2.67 -9.04
C GLY A 130 27.36 -2.53 -7.52
N ASN A 131 28.52 -2.77 -6.87
CA ASN A 131 28.73 -2.63 -5.43
C ASN A 131 28.98 -1.16 -5.01
N SER A 132 28.16 -0.24 -5.49
CA SER A 132 28.22 1.16 -5.05
C SER A 132 26.85 1.80 -5.22
N SER A 133 26.29 2.26 -4.10
CA SER A 133 25.19 3.21 -4.06
C SER A 133 23.78 2.64 -4.31
N LYS A 134 23.41 1.62 -3.55
CA LYS A 134 21.99 1.46 -3.17
C LYS A 134 21.87 1.63 -1.67
N GLU A 135 22.19 2.84 -1.19
CA GLU A 135 21.49 3.38 -0.03
C GLU A 135 20.01 3.13 -0.29
N SER A 136 19.44 2.23 0.49
CA SER A 136 18.09 1.73 0.26
C SER A 136 17.16 2.94 0.32
N LEU A 137 16.14 3.00 -0.53
CA LEU A 137 15.14 4.07 -0.44
C LEU A 137 14.70 4.29 1.01
N ALA A 138 14.55 3.20 1.78
CA ALA A 138 14.23 3.26 3.21
C ALA A 138 15.26 4.02 4.07
N GLU A 139 16.55 3.94 3.76
CA GLU A 139 17.61 4.70 4.45
C GLU A 139 17.57 6.19 4.08
N LEU A 140 17.31 6.51 2.81
CA LEU A 140 17.10 7.90 2.38
C LEU A 140 15.86 8.53 3.02
N TRP A 141 14.77 7.76 3.12
CA TRP A 141 13.56 8.17 3.83
C TRP A 141 13.80 8.34 5.34
N SER A 142 14.63 7.49 5.94
CA SER A 142 15.02 7.60 7.36
C SER A 142 15.83 8.88 7.62
N ASN A 143 16.85 9.14 6.80
CA ASN A 143 17.69 10.33 6.92
C ASN A 143 16.90 11.62 6.71
N PHE A 144 15.95 11.63 5.76
CA PHE A 144 15.08 12.77 5.53
C PHE A 144 14.19 13.10 6.75
N LEU A 145 13.56 12.09 7.36
CA LEU A 145 12.73 12.27 8.55
C LEU A 145 13.55 12.74 9.77
N GLU A 146 14.75 12.20 9.94
CA GLU A 146 15.66 12.62 11.00
C GLU A 146 16.08 14.09 10.81
N GLN A 147 16.38 14.49 9.57
CA GLN A 147 16.75 15.86 9.25
C GLN A 147 15.59 16.86 9.44
N GLU A 148 14.35 16.53 9.04
CA GLU A 148 13.18 17.38 9.33
C GLU A 148 12.90 17.49 10.84
N SER A 149 13.06 16.41 11.59
CA SER A 149 12.85 16.42 13.04
C SER A 149 13.84 17.34 13.77
N GLN A 150 15.09 17.40 13.28
CA GLN A 150 16.12 18.29 13.81
C GLN A 150 15.95 19.73 13.33
N ALA A 151 15.56 19.95 12.07
CA ALA A 151 15.27 21.29 11.53
C ALA A 151 14.13 21.99 12.29
N THR A 152 13.13 21.23 12.75
CA THR A 152 12.04 21.76 13.59
C THR A 152 12.53 22.19 15.00
N SER A 153 13.68 21.67 15.43
CA SER A 153 14.27 21.99 16.74
C SER A 153 15.17 23.25 16.68
N GLU A 154 15.74 23.59 15.52
CA GLU A 154 16.59 24.78 15.37
C GLU A 154 15.81 26.09 15.17
N ASP A 155 14.59 26.03 14.63
CA ASP A 155 13.76 27.24 14.38
C ASP A 155 13.16 27.85 15.67
N VAL A 156 13.38 27.22 16.83
CA VAL A 156 13.00 27.75 18.15
C VAL A 156 14.14 28.52 18.83
N GLN A 157 15.39 28.38 18.35
CA GLN A 157 16.56 28.96 19.03
C GLN A 157 17.20 30.17 18.32
N SER A 158 16.77 30.51 17.10
CA SER A 158 17.27 31.69 16.38
C SER A 158 16.19 32.75 16.18
N LYS A 159 15.84 33.46 17.26
CA LYS A 159 15.27 34.81 17.15
C LYS A 159 16.03 35.75 18.09
N PRO A 160 16.71 36.79 17.57
CA PRO A 160 17.28 37.83 18.41
C PRO A 160 16.19 38.70 19.07
#